data_AF-A0A454HF90-F1
#
_entry.id   AF-A0A454HF90-F1
#
_cell.length_a   1.000
_cell.length_b   1.000
_cell.length_c   1.000
_cell.angle_alpha   90.00
_cell.angle_beta   90.00
_cell.angle_gamma   90.00
#
_symmetry.space_group_name_H-M   'P 1'
#
loop_
_entity.id
_entity.type
_entity.pdbx_description
1 polymer ?
#
loop_
_entity_poly.entity_id
_entity_poly.type
_entity_poly.pdbx_seq_one_letter_code
_entity_poly.pdbx_strand_id
1 'polypeptide(L)'
;MFEEMTEQQAREQILEMTRNYCEKYHNKKKPYQKGDRIPYASRVYDAEEMVNLVDSSLEFWLTAGRYTDEFEHAFAKYLGVRYCSLVNSGSSANLLAFMTLTSPLLKERQILPGDEVITVAAGFPTTVAPIIQYGAVPVFVDVTIPQYNIDPSLLEAAWSPKTKAVMLAHTLGNPFDLKAVKEFCDRHNLWLIEDNCDALGSVYTINGEEKLTGTIGDIGTSSFYPPHHMTMGEGGAVYTDNPLLNRIARSFRDWGRDCICAPGQDNLCGHRFDRQYGELPVGYDHKYVYSHFGYNLKATDMQAAVGCAQLKKFPSFVERRIHNFNYLKEALKGTEDKLILPEACANSKPSWFGFLITCKEGVDRNKLVQEIESRGVQTRMLFAGNLTKHPCFDQMRASGKGYRIAGSLENTDRIMKDTFWIGVYPGMTDEMLQAMADAIKDALN
;
A
#
# COMPACT_ATOMS: atom_id res chain seq x y z
N MET A 1 25.09 23.33 -29.07
CA MET A 1 25.00 21.88 -28.81
C MET A 1 24.02 21.19 -29.76
N PHE A 2 22.88 21.82 -30.10
CA PHE A 2 21.84 21.20 -30.94
C PHE A 2 21.69 21.79 -32.36
N GLU A 3 22.66 22.59 -32.83
CA GLU A 3 22.52 23.42 -34.05
C GLU A 3 22.34 22.62 -35.37
N GLU A 4 22.63 21.31 -35.37
CA GLU A 4 22.49 20.42 -36.54
C GLU A 4 21.64 19.17 -36.26
N MET A 5 20.86 19.16 -35.17
CA MET A 5 20.09 18.00 -34.73
C MET A 5 18.60 18.24 -34.90
N THR A 6 17.85 17.21 -35.30
CA THR A 6 16.40 17.22 -35.11
C THR A 6 16.06 17.15 -33.61
N GLU A 7 14.86 17.57 -33.22
CA GLU A 7 14.39 17.46 -31.84
C GLU A 7 14.48 16.00 -31.33
N GLN A 8 14.13 15.03 -32.18
CA GLN A 8 14.24 13.61 -31.85
C GLN A 8 15.70 13.20 -31.59
N GLN A 9 16.65 13.61 -32.45
CA GLN A 9 18.06 13.30 -32.25
C GLN A 9 18.61 13.94 -30.97
N ALA A 10 18.24 15.20 -30.70
CA ALA A 10 18.63 15.89 -29.47
C ALA A 10 18.07 15.19 -28.22
N ARG A 11 16.80 14.76 -28.27
CA ARG A 11 16.17 13.97 -27.21
C ARG A 11 16.89 12.65 -26.97
N GLU A 12 17.13 11.86 -28.02
CA GLU A 12 17.84 10.58 -27.93
C GLU A 12 19.24 10.75 -27.32
N GLN A 13 19.98 11.79 -27.71
CA GLN A 13 21.28 12.10 -27.12
C GLN A 13 21.19 12.38 -25.61
N ILE A 14 20.21 13.18 -25.16
CA ILE A 14 20.03 13.50 -23.74
C ILE A 14 19.68 12.24 -22.92
N LEU A 15 18.80 11.39 -23.46
CA LEU A 15 18.41 10.13 -22.81
C LEU A 15 19.61 9.18 -22.69
N GLU A 16 20.42 9.08 -23.74
CA GLU A 16 21.63 8.25 -23.73
C GLU A 16 22.68 8.79 -22.75
N MET A 17 22.87 10.11 -22.67
CA MET A 17 23.74 10.73 -21.66
C MET A 17 23.25 10.44 -20.24
N THR A 18 21.93 10.45 -20.02
CA THR A 18 21.31 10.13 -18.72
C THR A 18 21.57 8.68 -18.33
N ARG A 19 21.41 7.75 -19.28
CA ARG A 19 21.73 6.33 -19.09
C ARG A 19 23.19 6.13 -18.67
N ASN A 20 24.11 6.67 -19.45
CA ASN A 20 25.55 6.59 -19.18
C ASN A 20 25.92 7.21 -17.81
N TYR A 21 25.26 8.30 -17.41
CA TYR A 21 25.45 8.89 -16.08
C TYR A 21 24.99 7.94 -14.97
N CYS A 22 23.80 7.35 -15.08
CA CYS A 22 23.28 6.41 -14.09
C CYS A 22 24.20 5.20 -13.94
N GLU A 23 24.63 4.59 -15.05
CA GLU A 23 25.50 3.41 -15.04
C GLU A 23 26.87 3.71 -14.41
N LYS A 24 27.42 4.89 -14.68
CA LYS A 24 28.74 5.30 -14.15
C LYS A 24 28.72 5.67 -12.66
N TYR A 25 27.63 6.27 -12.16
CA TYR A 25 27.61 6.92 -10.84
C TYR A 25 26.58 6.34 -9.86
N HIS A 26 25.45 5.81 -10.31
CA HIS A 26 24.37 5.33 -9.44
C HIS A 26 24.37 3.80 -9.26
N ASN A 27 24.68 3.04 -10.31
CA ASN A 27 24.55 1.57 -10.29
C ASN A 27 25.80 0.83 -9.77
N LYS A 28 26.73 1.53 -9.11
CA LYS A 28 27.91 0.93 -8.48
C LYS A 28 27.55 0.32 -7.14
N LYS A 29 27.19 -0.96 -7.13
CA LYS A 29 27.00 -1.73 -5.89
C LYS A 29 28.37 -2.03 -5.26
N LYS A 30 28.72 -1.31 -4.19
CA LYS A 30 29.86 -1.69 -3.34
C LYS A 30 29.51 -3.03 -2.67
N PRO A 31 30.39 -4.05 -2.72
CA PRO A 31 30.18 -5.27 -1.95
C PRO A 31 30.03 -4.95 -0.46
N TYR A 32 29.14 -5.67 0.23
CA TYR A 32 28.97 -5.54 1.67
C TYR A 32 30.29 -5.83 2.39
N GLN A 33 30.65 -4.97 3.36
CA GLN A 33 31.74 -5.21 4.29
C GLN A 33 31.18 -5.36 5.70
N LYS A 34 31.75 -6.27 6.50
CA LYS A 34 31.31 -6.49 7.89
C LYS A 34 31.30 -5.16 8.67
N GLY A 35 30.15 -4.81 9.24
CA GLY A 35 29.93 -3.55 9.97
C GLY A 35 29.37 -2.41 9.11
N ASP A 36 29.25 -2.59 7.80
CA ASP A 36 28.46 -1.67 6.96
C ASP A 36 27.01 -1.66 7.44
N ARG A 37 26.36 -0.49 7.39
CA ARG A 37 24.96 -0.35 7.77
C ARG A 37 24.05 -1.09 6.79
N ILE A 38 23.17 -1.92 7.32
CA ILE A 38 22.15 -2.66 6.57
C ILE A 38 20.78 -2.01 6.84
N PRO A 39 20.23 -1.24 5.89
CA PRO A 39 18.93 -0.61 6.06
C PRO A 39 17.78 -1.62 5.97
N TYR A 40 16.64 -1.34 6.61
CA TYR A 40 15.46 -2.21 6.51
C TYR A 40 14.85 -2.21 5.10
N ALA A 41 15.04 -1.12 4.34
CA ALA A 41 14.57 -0.99 2.97
C ALA A 41 15.43 0.01 2.19
N SER A 42 15.43 -0.13 0.86
CA SER A 42 15.98 0.85 -0.06
C SER A 42 15.33 0.71 -1.44
N ARG A 43 15.46 1.76 -2.24
CA ARG A 43 15.05 1.79 -3.64
C ARG A 43 16.02 0.96 -4.50
N VAL A 44 15.47 0.10 -5.35
CA VAL A 44 16.22 -0.70 -6.33
C VAL A 44 15.80 -0.25 -7.71
N TYR A 45 16.73 0.39 -8.44
CA TYR A 45 16.48 1.01 -9.73
C TYR A 45 17.73 0.87 -10.62
N ASP A 46 17.58 1.13 -11.91
CA ASP A 46 18.68 1.25 -12.86
C ASP A 46 18.48 2.50 -13.75
N ALA A 47 19.13 2.52 -14.91
CA ALA A 47 19.05 3.66 -15.82
C ALA A 47 17.63 3.92 -16.34
N GLU A 48 16.77 2.90 -16.45
CA GLU A 48 15.42 3.06 -17.03
C GLU A 48 14.56 4.03 -16.24
N GLU A 49 14.60 4.03 -14.91
CA GLU A 49 13.84 4.99 -14.09
C GLU A 49 14.30 6.43 -14.36
N MET A 50 15.61 6.66 -14.46
CA MET A 50 16.17 7.99 -14.71
C MET A 50 15.91 8.46 -16.13
N VAL A 51 16.04 7.56 -17.12
CA VAL A 51 15.74 7.84 -18.53
C VAL A 51 14.27 8.20 -18.69
N ASN A 52 13.35 7.43 -18.11
CA ASN A 52 11.91 7.73 -18.16
C ASN A 52 11.57 9.09 -17.50
N LEU A 53 12.22 9.42 -16.37
CA LEU A 53 12.05 10.73 -15.74
C LEU A 53 12.48 11.88 -16.65
N VAL A 54 13.64 11.75 -17.30
CA VAL A 54 14.14 12.76 -18.23
C VAL A 54 13.27 12.82 -19.48
N ASP A 55 12.81 11.67 -20.00
CA ASP A 55 11.87 11.61 -21.12
C ASP A 55 10.58 12.39 -20.81
N SER A 56 9.94 12.10 -19.67
CA SER A 56 8.75 12.84 -19.22
C SER A 56 9.04 14.34 -19.02
N SER A 57 10.22 14.69 -18.50
CA SER A 57 10.63 16.09 -18.30
C SER A 57 10.83 16.84 -19.61
N LEU A 58 11.40 16.20 -20.63
CA LEU A 58 11.60 16.78 -21.95
C LEU A 58 10.27 16.95 -22.71
N GLU A 59 9.28 16.08 -22.47
CA GLU A 59 7.91 16.26 -22.98
C GLU A 59 7.18 17.43 -22.27
N PHE A 60 7.51 17.67 -21.00
CA PHE A 60 7.01 18.79 -20.20
C PHE A 60 5.46 18.88 -20.10
N TRP A 61 4.78 17.73 -20.15
CA TRP A 61 3.32 17.64 -19.93
C TRP A 61 2.91 17.82 -18.46
N LEU A 62 3.80 17.45 -17.52
CA LEU A 62 3.73 17.62 -16.07
C LEU A 62 2.61 16.85 -15.34
N THR A 63 1.37 17.02 -15.76
CA THR A 63 0.19 16.35 -15.17
C THR A 63 0.03 14.93 -15.70
N ALA A 64 -0.93 14.16 -15.20
CA ALA A 64 -1.22 12.84 -15.74
C ALA A 64 -1.37 12.86 -17.28
N GLY A 65 -0.59 12.01 -17.96
CA GLY A 65 -0.52 11.90 -19.42
C GLY A 65 -0.09 10.51 -19.86
N ARG A 66 0.82 10.44 -20.84
CA ARG A 66 1.24 9.20 -21.51
C ARG A 66 1.72 8.12 -20.54
N TYR A 67 2.63 8.46 -19.61
CA TYR A 67 3.14 7.48 -18.66
C TYR A 67 2.10 7.07 -17.63
N THR A 68 1.17 7.96 -17.27
CA THR A 68 0.05 7.62 -16.40
C THR A 68 -0.88 6.60 -17.05
N ASP A 69 -1.23 6.79 -18.32
CA ASP A 69 -2.06 5.85 -19.06
C ASP A 69 -1.34 4.50 -19.27
N GLU A 70 -0.05 4.52 -19.61
CA GLU A 70 0.78 3.31 -19.71
C GLU A 70 0.83 2.56 -18.37
N PHE A 71 1.05 3.27 -17.27
CA PHE A 71 1.11 2.68 -15.93
C PHE A 71 -0.24 2.11 -15.50
N GLU A 72 -1.34 2.89 -15.58
CA GLU A 72 -2.68 2.44 -15.20
C GLU A 72 -3.05 1.16 -15.97
N HIS A 73 -2.76 1.10 -17.28
CA HIS A 73 -3.00 -0.08 -18.11
C HIS A 73 -2.11 -1.28 -17.73
N ALA A 74 -0.80 -1.08 -17.65
CA ALA A 74 0.15 -2.16 -17.36
C ALA A 74 -0.05 -2.72 -15.94
N PHE A 75 -0.35 -1.87 -14.97
CA PHE A 75 -0.59 -2.26 -13.59
C PHE A 75 -1.92 -3.01 -13.43
N ALA A 76 -2.99 -2.55 -14.08
CA ALA A 76 -4.26 -3.28 -14.12
C ALA A 76 -4.09 -4.67 -14.75
N LYS A 77 -3.32 -4.76 -15.84
CA LYS A 77 -2.97 -6.03 -16.48
C LYS A 77 -2.15 -6.96 -15.57
N TYR A 78 -1.17 -6.42 -14.85
CA TYR A 78 -0.37 -7.19 -13.89
C TYR A 78 -1.24 -7.78 -12.78
N LEU A 79 -2.15 -6.97 -12.22
CA LEU A 79 -3.08 -7.38 -11.17
C LEU A 79 -4.20 -8.31 -11.67
N GLY A 80 -4.52 -8.26 -12.96
CA GLY A 80 -5.67 -8.99 -13.53
C GLY A 80 -7.02 -8.33 -13.25
N VAL A 81 -7.04 -7.01 -13.06
CA VAL A 81 -8.26 -6.23 -12.78
C VAL A 81 -8.61 -5.29 -13.93
N ARG A 82 -9.87 -4.87 -14.02
CA ARG A 82 -10.35 -4.01 -15.11
C ARG A 82 -9.96 -2.55 -14.99
N TYR A 83 -9.91 -2.00 -13.77
CA TYR A 83 -9.70 -0.57 -13.56
C TYR A 83 -8.60 -0.30 -12.54
N CYS A 84 -7.70 0.60 -12.89
CA CYS A 84 -6.69 1.17 -12.02
C CYS A 84 -6.75 2.69 -12.14
N SER A 85 -6.61 3.39 -11.01
CA SER A 85 -6.52 4.84 -10.93
C SER A 85 -5.29 5.22 -10.11
N LEU A 86 -4.29 5.82 -10.76
CA LEU A 86 -3.07 6.29 -10.13
C LEU A 86 -3.36 7.51 -9.25
N VAL A 87 -2.73 7.55 -8.08
CA VAL A 87 -2.82 8.63 -7.09
C VAL A 87 -1.44 8.98 -6.53
N ASN A 88 -1.35 10.10 -5.82
CA ASN A 88 -0.09 10.66 -5.35
C ASN A 88 0.56 9.94 -4.14
N SER A 89 -0.15 9.05 -3.44
CA SER A 89 0.41 8.23 -2.35
C SER A 89 -0.48 7.01 -2.03
N GLY A 90 0.05 6.01 -1.32
CA GLY A 90 -0.76 4.91 -0.78
C GLY A 90 -1.81 5.38 0.25
N SER A 91 -1.49 6.41 1.04
CA SER A 91 -2.45 6.99 1.98
C SER A 91 -3.63 7.65 1.27
N SER A 92 -3.35 8.33 0.16
CA SER A 92 -4.38 8.88 -0.72
C SER A 92 -5.19 7.78 -1.40
N ALA A 93 -4.58 6.63 -1.69
CA ALA A 93 -5.28 5.46 -2.22
C ALA A 93 -6.28 4.90 -1.20
N ASN A 94 -5.88 4.74 0.06
CA ASN A 94 -6.77 4.33 1.15
C ASN A 94 -7.90 5.34 1.39
N LEU A 95 -7.58 6.64 1.40
CA LEU A 95 -8.59 7.70 1.48
C LEU A 95 -9.59 7.59 0.34
N LEU A 96 -9.10 7.48 -0.89
CA LEU A 96 -9.95 7.43 -2.08
C LEU A 96 -10.81 6.16 -2.14
N ALA A 97 -10.24 5.01 -1.79
CA ALA A 97 -10.96 3.74 -1.71
C ALA A 97 -12.11 3.82 -0.70
N PHE A 98 -11.85 4.36 0.49
CA PHE A 98 -12.88 4.54 1.51
C PHE A 98 -13.96 5.54 1.08
N MET A 99 -13.57 6.73 0.61
CA MET A 99 -14.51 7.77 0.17
C MET A 99 -15.35 7.34 -1.04
N THR A 100 -14.84 6.41 -1.85
CA THR A 100 -15.64 5.80 -2.93
C THR A 100 -16.89 5.11 -2.39
N LEU A 101 -16.79 4.45 -1.23
CA LEU A 101 -17.91 3.76 -0.59
C LEU A 101 -18.90 4.70 0.08
N THR A 102 -18.60 6.01 0.15
CA THR A 102 -19.49 7.02 0.73
C THR A 102 -20.35 7.73 -0.31
N SER A 103 -20.29 7.33 -1.59
CA SER A 103 -21.05 7.96 -2.66
C SER A 103 -22.56 7.63 -2.59
N PRO A 104 -23.46 8.61 -2.78
CA PRO A 104 -24.90 8.36 -2.86
C PRO A 104 -25.29 7.48 -4.06
N LEU A 105 -24.41 7.32 -5.06
CA LEU A 105 -24.64 6.40 -6.18
C LEU A 105 -24.70 4.93 -5.73
N LEU A 106 -24.19 4.61 -4.53
CA LEU A 106 -24.23 3.27 -3.94
C LEU A 106 -25.53 2.97 -3.18
N LYS A 107 -26.45 3.94 -3.07
CA LYS A 107 -27.77 3.78 -2.46
C LYS A 107 -27.67 3.17 -1.05
N GLU A 108 -28.37 2.08 -0.79
CA GLU A 108 -28.45 1.43 0.53
C GLU A 108 -27.11 0.87 1.04
N ARG A 109 -26.16 0.60 0.12
CA ARG A 109 -24.80 0.15 0.47
C ARG A 109 -23.83 1.31 0.72
N GLN A 110 -24.26 2.56 0.58
CA GLN A 110 -23.44 3.72 0.94
C GLN A 110 -23.04 3.67 2.43
N ILE A 111 -21.80 4.05 2.74
CA ILE A 111 -21.35 4.32 4.10
C ILE A 111 -21.74 5.74 4.51
N LEU A 112 -22.38 5.88 5.66
CA LEU A 112 -22.79 7.13 6.26
C LEU A 112 -22.01 7.43 7.55
N PRO A 113 -21.91 8.70 7.98
CA PRO A 113 -21.34 9.02 9.29
C PRO A 113 -22.06 8.25 10.41
N GLY A 114 -21.28 7.66 11.31
CA GLY A 114 -21.76 6.79 12.39
C GLY A 114 -21.91 5.30 12.02
N ASP A 115 -21.79 4.93 10.74
CA ASP A 115 -21.65 3.53 10.34
C ASP A 115 -20.32 2.95 10.81
N GLU A 116 -20.27 1.64 10.97
CA GLU A 116 -19.12 0.92 11.52
C GLU A 116 -18.29 0.24 10.43
N VAL A 117 -16.96 0.27 10.61
CA VAL A 117 -15.99 -0.36 9.71
C VAL A 117 -15.05 -1.22 10.54
N ILE A 118 -15.06 -2.53 10.30
CA ILE A 118 -14.20 -3.46 11.03
C ILE A 118 -12.77 -3.35 10.50
N THR A 119 -11.81 -3.23 11.41
CA THR A 119 -10.38 -3.11 11.13
C THR A 119 -9.55 -3.59 12.32
N VAL A 120 -8.23 -3.41 12.29
CA VAL A 120 -7.32 -3.77 13.37
C VAL A 120 -6.54 -2.56 13.88
N ALA A 121 -6.17 -2.57 15.16
CA ALA A 121 -5.38 -1.49 15.75
C ALA A 121 -3.85 -1.68 15.56
N ALA A 122 -3.42 -2.91 15.26
CA ALA A 122 -2.05 -3.24 14.88
C ALA A 122 -1.81 -3.03 13.38
N GLY A 123 -1.51 -1.79 12.98
CA GLY A 123 -1.31 -1.45 11.58
C GLY A 123 -0.74 -0.06 11.34
N PHE A 124 -0.89 0.43 10.11
CA PHE A 124 -0.47 1.76 9.70
C PHE A 124 -1.63 2.77 9.86
N PRO A 125 -1.38 4.01 10.31
CA PRO A 125 -2.46 4.96 10.63
C PRO A 125 -3.37 5.30 9.45
N THR A 126 -2.85 5.35 8.23
CA THR A 126 -3.63 5.79 7.06
C THR A 126 -4.49 4.69 6.44
N THR A 127 -4.45 3.46 6.97
CA THR A 127 -5.49 2.44 6.75
C THR A 127 -6.78 2.81 7.50
N VAL A 128 -6.67 3.44 8.68
CA VAL A 128 -7.81 3.73 9.56
C VAL A 128 -8.26 5.19 9.48
N ALA A 129 -7.34 6.12 9.20
CA ALA A 129 -7.63 7.55 9.16
C ALA A 129 -8.83 7.93 8.26
N PRO A 130 -9.02 7.36 7.06
CA PRO A 130 -10.18 7.70 6.21
C PRO A 130 -11.53 7.43 6.88
N ILE A 131 -11.63 6.34 7.65
CA ILE A 131 -12.84 5.96 8.38
C ILE A 131 -13.21 7.07 9.36
N ILE A 132 -12.23 7.50 10.16
CA ILE A 132 -12.39 8.54 11.18
C ILE A 132 -12.68 9.91 10.53
N GLN A 133 -11.93 10.27 9.48
CA GLN A 133 -12.04 11.57 8.80
C GLN A 133 -13.42 11.81 8.21
N TYR A 134 -14.08 10.76 7.72
CA TYR A 134 -15.46 10.83 7.22
C TYR A 134 -16.52 10.86 8.34
N GLY A 135 -16.15 10.45 9.56
CA GLY A 135 -17.07 10.30 10.68
C GLY A 135 -17.72 8.92 10.80
N ALA A 136 -17.19 7.91 10.11
CA ALA A 136 -17.50 6.51 10.41
C ALA A 136 -16.74 6.04 11.66
N VAL A 137 -17.15 4.91 12.23
CA VAL A 137 -16.64 4.37 13.49
C VAL A 137 -15.77 3.15 13.20
N PRO A 138 -14.44 3.21 13.36
CA PRO A 138 -13.62 2.01 13.30
C PRO A 138 -13.95 1.08 14.47
N VAL A 139 -14.15 -0.20 14.15
CA VAL A 139 -14.34 -1.28 15.11
C VAL A 139 -13.09 -2.15 15.07
N PHE A 140 -12.27 -2.04 16.11
CA PHE A 140 -11.03 -2.79 16.22
C PHE A 140 -11.29 -4.18 16.76
N VAL A 141 -10.76 -5.17 16.07
CA VAL A 141 -10.56 -6.54 16.57
C VAL A 141 -9.07 -6.82 16.72
N ASP A 142 -8.75 -7.83 17.50
CA ASP A 142 -7.35 -8.22 17.70
C ASP A 142 -6.77 -8.97 16.49
N VAL A 143 -5.46 -9.17 16.55
CA VAL A 143 -4.66 -9.88 15.55
C VAL A 143 -4.12 -11.19 16.11
N THR A 144 -3.59 -12.04 15.24
CA THR A 144 -2.91 -13.28 15.61
C THR A 144 -1.40 -13.11 15.61
N ILE A 145 -0.69 -13.90 16.41
CA ILE A 145 0.77 -14.08 16.34
C ILE A 145 1.00 -15.57 16.08
N PRO A 146 1.81 -15.98 15.09
CA PRO A 146 2.82 -15.19 14.38
C PRO A 146 2.46 -14.76 12.94
N GLN A 147 1.18 -14.69 12.58
CA GLN A 147 0.77 -14.20 11.26
C GLN A 147 0.65 -12.67 11.20
N TYR A 148 0.38 -12.02 12.35
CA TYR A 148 0.30 -10.57 12.55
C TYR A 148 -0.81 -9.87 11.74
N ASN A 149 -1.84 -10.62 11.39
CA ASN A 149 -3.05 -10.14 10.74
C ASN A 149 -4.26 -10.40 11.64
N ILE A 150 -5.40 -9.79 11.29
CA ILE A 150 -6.70 -9.96 11.97
C ILE A 150 -6.96 -11.41 12.40
N ASP A 151 -7.53 -11.60 13.59
CA ASP A 151 -8.12 -12.88 13.99
C ASP A 151 -9.56 -12.97 13.43
N PRO A 152 -9.81 -13.84 12.42
CA PRO A 152 -11.12 -13.93 11.80
C PRO A 152 -12.20 -14.46 12.75
N SER A 153 -11.83 -15.15 13.83
CA SER A 153 -12.79 -15.67 14.81
C SER A 153 -13.51 -14.56 15.58
N LEU A 154 -12.95 -13.34 15.59
CA LEU A 154 -13.50 -12.18 16.28
C LEU A 154 -14.48 -11.37 15.41
N LEU A 155 -14.60 -11.67 14.12
CA LEU A 155 -15.41 -10.88 13.17
C LEU A 155 -16.89 -10.84 13.54
N GLU A 156 -17.49 -11.97 13.91
CA GLU A 156 -18.91 -12.04 14.27
C GLU A 156 -19.22 -11.25 15.56
N ALA A 157 -18.30 -11.25 16.52
CA ALA A 157 -18.43 -10.44 17.75
C ALA A 157 -18.26 -8.93 17.48
N ALA A 158 -17.55 -8.57 16.42
CA ALA A 158 -17.36 -7.19 15.99
C ALA A 158 -18.51 -6.67 15.14
N TRP A 159 -19.31 -7.54 14.53
CA TRP A 159 -20.41 -7.15 13.67
C TRP A 159 -21.56 -6.48 14.45
N SER A 160 -22.23 -5.53 13.80
CA SER A 160 -23.51 -4.97 14.23
C SER A 160 -24.35 -4.56 13.01
N PRO A 161 -25.64 -4.21 13.18
CA PRO A 161 -26.45 -3.64 12.09
C PRO A 161 -25.90 -2.33 11.49
N LYS A 162 -24.95 -1.65 12.16
CA LYS A 162 -24.26 -0.47 11.64
C LYS A 162 -23.03 -0.81 10.80
N THR A 163 -22.56 -2.05 10.84
CA THR A 163 -21.37 -2.47 10.09
C THR A 163 -21.66 -2.39 8.59
N LYS A 164 -20.81 -1.67 7.86
CA LYS A 164 -20.92 -1.52 6.39
C LYS A 164 -19.72 -2.06 5.62
N ALA A 165 -18.56 -2.13 6.26
CA ALA A 165 -17.34 -2.53 5.58
C ALA A 165 -16.34 -3.21 6.51
N VAL A 166 -15.42 -3.95 5.90
CA VAL A 166 -14.15 -4.38 6.47
C VAL A 166 -13.04 -3.70 5.67
N MET A 167 -12.10 -3.04 6.35
CA MET A 167 -10.93 -2.41 5.72
C MET A 167 -9.67 -2.84 6.44
N LEU A 168 -8.84 -3.63 5.77
CA LEU A 168 -7.70 -4.31 6.39
C LEU A 168 -6.48 -4.26 5.49
N ALA A 169 -5.31 -4.12 6.11
CA ALA A 169 -4.04 -4.26 5.41
C ALA A 169 -3.53 -5.70 5.44
N HIS A 170 -2.90 -6.14 4.35
CA HIS A 170 -2.09 -7.36 4.34
C HIS A 170 -0.73 -7.08 4.98
N THR A 171 -0.68 -7.19 6.31
CA THR A 171 0.42 -6.67 7.12
C THR A 171 1.78 -7.20 6.70
N LEU A 172 2.70 -6.29 6.36
CA LEU A 172 4.08 -6.60 5.91
C LEU A 172 4.18 -7.62 4.77
N GLY A 173 3.18 -7.69 3.90
CA GLY A 173 3.16 -8.61 2.76
C GLY A 173 2.51 -9.95 3.05
N ASN A 174 2.25 -10.26 4.32
CA ASN A 174 1.52 -11.47 4.68
C ASN A 174 0.02 -11.23 4.47
N PRO A 175 -0.68 -12.02 3.62
CA PRO A 175 -2.11 -11.85 3.49
C PRO A 175 -2.82 -12.17 4.82
N PHE A 176 -3.89 -11.44 5.16
CA PHE A 176 -4.83 -11.93 6.16
C PHE A 176 -5.63 -13.12 5.60
N ASP A 177 -6.39 -13.82 6.44
CA ASP A 177 -7.25 -14.92 6.01
C ASP A 177 -8.41 -14.40 5.13
N LEU A 178 -8.09 -14.26 3.85
CA LEU A 178 -8.97 -13.69 2.84
C LEU A 178 -10.21 -14.53 2.64
N LYS A 179 -10.12 -15.85 2.76
CA LYS A 179 -11.28 -16.73 2.67
C LYS A 179 -12.27 -16.41 3.78
N ALA A 180 -11.82 -16.42 5.04
CA ALA A 180 -12.70 -16.17 6.18
C ALA A 180 -13.30 -14.76 6.16
N VAL A 181 -12.47 -13.74 5.85
CA VAL A 181 -12.92 -12.33 5.78
C VAL A 181 -13.90 -12.12 4.62
N LYS A 182 -13.62 -12.68 3.43
CA LYS A 182 -14.50 -12.52 2.27
C LYS A 182 -15.84 -13.22 2.48
N GLU A 183 -15.84 -14.44 3.01
CA GLU A 183 -17.07 -15.17 3.35
C GLU A 183 -17.90 -14.41 4.40
N PHE A 184 -17.25 -13.79 5.39
CA PHE A 184 -17.92 -12.94 6.36
C PHE A 184 -18.55 -11.70 5.70
N CYS A 185 -17.82 -11.00 4.82
CA CYS A 185 -18.34 -9.84 4.10
C CYS A 185 -19.55 -10.22 3.22
N ASP A 186 -19.47 -11.36 2.53
CA ASP A 186 -20.55 -11.84 1.66
C ASP A 186 -21.82 -12.19 2.44
N ARG A 187 -21.69 -12.88 3.58
CA ARG A 187 -22.83 -13.23 4.44
C ARG A 187 -23.58 -12.00 4.94
N HIS A 188 -22.85 -10.93 5.26
CA HIS A 188 -23.40 -9.72 5.87
C HIS A 188 -23.58 -8.56 4.87
N ASN A 189 -23.35 -8.80 3.57
CA ASN A 189 -23.41 -7.80 2.50
C ASN A 189 -22.54 -6.55 2.75
N LEU A 190 -21.34 -6.77 3.31
CA LEU A 190 -20.37 -5.73 3.63
C LEU A 190 -19.45 -5.46 2.45
N TRP A 191 -18.89 -4.25 2.38
CA TRP A 191 -17.76 -3.97 1.50
C TRP A 191 -16.46 -4.53 2.06
N LEU A 192 -15.53 -4.94 1.19
CA LEU A 192 -14.16 -5.28 1.55
C LEU A 192 -13.18 -4.37 0.83
N ILE A 193 -12.42 -3.58 1.59
CA ILE A 193 -11.25 -2.85 1.08
C ILE A 193 -9.99 -3.61 1.51
N GLU A 194 -9.21 -4.04 0.52
CA GLU A 194 -7.89 -4.64 0.72
C GLU A 194 -6.82 -3.54 0.63
N ASP A 195 -6.30 -3.12 1.78
CA ASP A 195 -5.09 -2.31 1.82
C ASP A 195 -3.87 -3.18 1.50
N ASN A 196 -3.43 -3.07 0.26
CA ASN A 196 -2.36 -3.89 -0.32
C ASN A 196 -1.11 -3.03 -0.55
N CYS A 197 -0.92 -1.97 0.25
CA CYS A 197 0.27 -1.12 0.19
C CYS A 197 1.55 -1.95 0.38
N ASP A 198 1.62 -2.75 1.43
CA ASP A 198 2.81 -3.53 1.78
C ASP A 198 2.80 -4.96 1.22
N ALA A 199 1.88 -5.30 0.32
CA ALA A 199 1.66 -6.68 -0.10
C ALA A 199 1.55 -6.88 -1.62
N LEU A 200 1.95 -5.87 -2.39
CA LEU A 200 2.00 -5.99 -3.85
C LEU A 200 2.79 -7.24 -4.26
N GLY A 201 2.19 -8.05 -5.14
CA GLY A 201 2.76 -9.32 -5.61
C GLY A 201 2.51 -10.53 -4.70
N SER A 202 1.85 -10.36 -3.56
CA SER A 202 1.45 -11.50 -2.72
C SER A 202 0.31 -12.24 -3.40
N VAL A 203 0.33 -13.57 -3.29
CA VAL A 203 -0.69 -14.44 -3.87
C VAL A 203 -1.46 -15.14 -2.77
N TYR A 204 -2.77 -15.27 -2.95
CA TYR A 204 -3.66 -16.06 -2.11
C TYR A 204 -4.46 -17.03 -2.96
N THR A 205 -4.51 -18.30 -2.56
CA THR A 205 -5.33 -19.33 -3.22
C THR A 205 -6.71 -19.38 -2.57
N ILE A 206 -7.73 -18.98 -3.31
CA ILE A 206 -9.14 -19.01 -2.88
C ILE A 206 -9.98 -19.76 -3.91
N ASN A 207 -10.84 -20.68 -3.44
CA ASN A 207 -11.67 -21.53 -4.30
C ASN A 207 -10.88 -22.33 -5.37
N GLY A 208 -9.63 -22.69 -5.07
CA GLY A 208 -8.75 -23.42 -5.99
C GLY A 208 -8.04 -22.54 -7.02
N GLU A 209 -8.24 -21.23 -7.01
CA GLU A 209 -7.61 -20.27 -7.92
C GLU A 209 -6.59 -19.40 -7.18
N GLU A 210 -5.42 -19.19 -7.78
CA GLU A 210 -4.45 -18.19 -7.30
C GLU A 210 -4.87 -16.79 -7.74
N LYS A 211 -4.95 -15.87 -6.78
CA LYS A 211 -5.23 -14.45 -7.03
C LYS A 211 -4.19 -13.57 -6.35
N LEU A 212 -3.86 -12.45 -6.97
CA LEU A 212 -3.04 -11.43 -6.32
C LEU A 212 -3.88 -10.76 -5.21
N THR A 213 -3.27 -10.50 -4.06
CA THR A 213 -3.95 -9.73 -3.00
C THR A 213 -4.31 -8.33 -3.48
N GLY A 214 -5.39 -7.76 -2.94
CA GLY A 214 -5.97 -6.51 -3.45
C GLY A 214 -7.03 -6.70 -4.55
N THR A 215 -7.20 -7.92 -5.07
CA THR A 215 -8.10 -8.23 -6.21
C THR A 215 -9.28 -9.14 -5.83
N ILE A 216 -9.43 -9.45 -4.55
CA ILE A 216 -10.46 -10.38 -4.05
C ILE A 216 -11.63 -9.62 -3.42
N GLY A 217 -11.35 -8.50 -2.76
CA GLY A 217 -12.31 -7.54 -2.25
C GLY A 217 -12.90 -6.64 -3.34
N ASP A 218 -13.63 -5.61 -2.92
CA ASP A 218 -14.30 -4.67 -3.82
C ASP A 218 -13.34 -3.60 -4.36
N ILE A 219 -12.39 -3.16 -3.54
CA ILE A 219 -11.38 -2.15 -3.88
C ILE A 219 -10.04 -2.55 -3.25
N GLY A 220 -8.98 -2.54 -4.05
CA GLY A 220 -7.61 -2.70 -3.60
C GLY A 220 -6.84 -1.37 -3.68
N THR A 221 -5.84 -1.23 -2.81
CA THR A 221 -4.92 -0.07 -2.81
C THR A 221 -3.46 -0.49 -2.83
N SER A 222 -2.59 0.32 -3.41
CA SER A 222 -1.14 0.11 -3.37
C SER A 222 -0.39 1.41 -3.13
N SER A 223 0.83 1.29 -2.61
CA SER A 223 1.74 2.38 -2.30
C SER A 223 3.04 2.23 -3.06
N PHE A 224 3.58 3.34 -3.53
CA PHE A 224 4.84 3.42 -4.28
C PHE A 224 5.86 4.34 -3.58
N TYR A 225 5.78 4.45 -2.25
CA TYR A 225 6.79 5.11 -1.43
C TYR A 225 8.08 4.26 -1.35
N PRO A 226 9.31 4.83 -1.34
CA PRO A 226 10.58 4.12 -1.53
C PRO A 226 10.84 2.80 -0.79
N PRO A 227 10.36 2.59 0.45
CA PRO A 227 10.50 1.30 1.13
C PRO A 227 9.67 0.15 0.55
N HIS A 228 8.64 0.45 -0.24
CA HIS A 228 7.68 -0.52 -0.76
C HIS A 228 8.28 -1.37 -1.88
N HIS A 229 7.46 -2.29 -2.38
CA HIS A 229 7.80 -3.26 -3.41
C HIS A 229 8.34 -2.65 -4.70
N MET A 230 7.82 -1.48 -5.06
CA MET A 230 8.31 -0.62 -6.12
C MET A 230 8.10 0.84 -5.73
N THR A 231 8.72 1.78 -6.46
CA THR A 231 8.62 3.20 -6.09
C THR A 231 8.33 4.16 -7.25
N MET A 232 7.74 5.30 -6.90
CA MET A 232 7.66 6.52 -7.71
C MET A 232 8.20 7.75 -6.96
N GLY A 233 8.96 7.54 -5.87
CA GLY A 233 9.26 8.56 -4.87
C GLY A 233 8.07 8.85 -3.95
N GLU A 234 6.97 9.27 -4.52
CA GLU A 234 5.64 9.29 -3.89
C GLU A 234 4.65 8.75 -4.92
N GLY A 235 3.69 7.93 -4.49
CA GLY A 235 2.69 7.39 -5.40
C GLY A 235 1.82 6.31 -4.75
N GLY A 236 0.70 6.03 -5.38
CA GLY A 236 -0.16 4.91 -5.03
C GLY A 236 -1.18 4.64 -6.12
N ALA A 237 -1.98 3.59 -5.97
CA ALA A 237 -3.04 3.25 -6.91
C ALA A 237 -4.27 2.73 -6.18
N VAL A 238 -5.45 3.04 -6.73
CA VAL A 238 -6.73 2.43 -6.37
C VAL A 238 -7.21 1.59 -7.53
N TYR A 239 -7.62 0.35 -7.29
CA TYR A 239 -8.05 -0.55 -8.34
C TYR A 239 -9.25 -1.37 -7.92
N THR A 240 -10.05 -1.75 -8.92
CA THR A 240 -11.31 -2.46 -8.73
C THR A 240 -11.73 -3.08 -10.05
N ASP A 241 -12.53 -4.15 -9.98
CA ASP A 241 -13.25 -4.64 -11.15
C ASP A 241 -14.58 -3.92 -11.36
N ASN A 242 -15.10 -3.14 -10.42
CA ASN A 242 -16.44 -2.57 -10.53
C ASN A 242 -16.42 -1.22 -11.29
N PRO A 243 -17.11 -1.09 -12.45
CA PRO A 243 -17.12 0.14 -13.22
C PRO A 243 -17.74 1.33 -12.48
N LEU A 244 -18.72 1.09 -11.61
CA LEU A 244 -19.34 2.14 -10.81
C LEU A 244 -18.36 2.65 -9.74
N LEU A 245 -17.67 1.74 -9.04
CA LEU A 245 -16.65 2.13 -8.04
C LEU A 245 -15.51 2.91 -8.72
N ASN A 246 -15.04 2.46 -9.88
CA ASN A 246 -14.03 3.21 -10.65
C ASN A 246 -14.51 4.62 -11.04
N ARG A 247 -15.75 4.76 -11.52
CA ARG A 247 -16.33 6.08 -11.85
C ARG A 247 -16.35 7.00 -10.64
N ILE A 248 -16.81 6.49 -9.50
CA ILE A 248 -16.88 7.25 -8.24
C ILE A 248 -15.47 7.64 -7.78
N ALA A 249 -14.54 6.69 -7.75
CA ALA A 249 -13.15 6.92 -7.36
C ALA A 249 -12.49 8.02 -8.23
N ARG A 250 -12.63 7.96 -9.56
CA ARG A 250 -12.09 9.01 -10.43
C ARG A 250 -12.74 10.37 -10.20
N SER A 251 -14.04 10.41 -9.89
CA SER A 251 -14.72 11.65 -9.52
C SER A 251 -14.12 12.24 -8.24
N PHE A 252 -14.04 11.48 -7.14
CA PHE A 252 -13.41 11.94 -5.90
C PHE A 252 -11.94 12.35 -6.08
N ARG A 253 -11.17 11.65 -6.92
CA ARG A 253 -9.77 11.99 -7.22
C ARG A 253 -9.62 13.31 -7.97
N ASP A 254 -10.58 13.63 -8.84
CA ASP A 254 -10.54 14.73 -9.80
C ASP A 254 -11.53 15.85 -9.43
N TRP A 255 -11.34 16.44 -8.26
CA TRP A 255 -12.09 17.56 -7.69
C TRP A 255 -13.57 17.28 -7.43
N GLY A 256 -14.01 16.03 -7.54
CA GLY A 256 -15.42 15.66 -7.41
C GLY A 256 -16.21 15.91 -8.69
N ARG A 257 -15.55 16.19 -9.81
CA ARG A 257 -16.21 16.52 -11.08
C ARG A 257 -17.07 15.35 -11.57
N ASP A 258 -18.23 15.66 -12.15
CA ASP A 258 -19.12 14.66 -12.76
C ASP A 258 -18.61 14.20 -14.13
N CYS A 259 -17.98 15.12 -14.85
CA CYS A 259 -17.47 14.91 -16.19
C CYS A 259 -16.30 13.90 -16.22
N ILE A 260 -16.39 12.92 -17.12
CA ILE A 260 -15.39 11.86 -17.30
C ILE A 260 -14.30 12.18 -18.35
N CYS A 261 -14.33 13.39 -18.92
CA CYS A 261 -13.35 13.78 -19.95
C CYS A 261 -11.92 13.77 -19.39
N ALA A 262 -10.99 13.19 -20.15
CA ALA A 262 -9.56 13.26 -19.83
C ALA A 262 -9.05 14.72 -19.83
N PRO A 263 -7.95 15.03 -19.11
CA PRO A 263 -7.26 16.31 -19.25
C PRO A 263 -7.00 16.64 -20.73
N GLY A 264 -7.18 17.91 -21.12
CA GLY A 264 -7.02 18.35 -22.51
C GLY A 264 -8.15 17.96 -23.48
N GLN A 265 -9.13 17.15 -23.06
CA GLN A 265 -10.29 16.80 -23.89
C GLN A 265 -11.57 17.47 -23.39
N ASP A 266 -12.41 17.91 -24.33
CA ASP A 266 -13.69 18.55 -24.07
C ASP A 266 -14.85 17.76 -24.69
N ASN A 267 -16.00 17.74 -24.00
CA ASN A 267 -17.26 17.20 -24.52
C ASN A 267 -17.23 15.73 -24.99
N LEU A 268 -16.25 14.91 -24.55
CA LEU A 268 -16.28 13.45 -24.75
C LEU A 268 -17.54 12.81 -24.15
N CYS A 269 -18.09 13.42 -23.10
CA CYS A 269 -19.36 13.01 -22.49
C CYS A 269 -20.59 13.31 -23.35
N GLY A 270 -20.47 14.15 -24.38
CA GLY A 270 -21.60 14.60 -25.22
C GLY A 270 -22.58 15.56 -24.54
N HIS A 271 -22.32 15.99 -23.31
CA HIS A 271 -23.27 16.72 -22.46
C HIS A 271 -22.73 18.00 -21.82
N ARG A 272 -21.83 18.71 -22.54
CA ARG A 272 -21.13 19.88 -21.97
C ARG A 272 -22.05 21.06 -21.63
N PHE A 273 -23.06 21.35 -22.46
CA PHE A 273 -23.90 22.57 -22.33
C PHE A 273 -25.40 22.31 -22.58
N ASP A 274 -25.87 21.07 -22.45
CA ASP A 274 -27.23 20.66 -22.86
C ASP A 274 -28.14 20.24 -21.70
N ARG A 275 -27.63 20.24 -20.46
CA ARG A 275 -28.33 19.71 -19.28
C ARG A 275 -28.37 20.69 -18.12
N GLN A 276 -29.29 20.41 -17.20
CA GLN A 276 -29.30 21.00 -15.86
C GLN A 276 -28.77 19.97 -14.86
N TYR A 277 -27.89 20.41 -13.96
CA TYR A 277 -27.31 19.56 -12.91
C TYR A 277 -27.58 20.19 -11.54
N GLY A 278 -28.39 19.52 -10.71
CA GLY A 278 -28.85 20.10 -9.44
C GLY A 278 -29.58 21.43 -9.68
N GLU A 279 -29.21 22.45 -8.90
CA GLU A 279 -29.78 23.81 -9.00
C GLU A 279 -28.96 24.75 -9.92
N LEU A 280 -27.92 24.24 -10.59
CA LEU A 280 -27.16 25.03 -11.56
C LEU A 280 -28.05 25.44 -12.75
N PRO A 281 -27.73 26.54 -13.46
CA PRO A 281 -28.48 26.92 -14.67
C PRO A 281 -28.32 25.86 -15.77
N VAL A 282 -29.35 25.72 -16.61
CA VAL A 282 -29.29 24.86 -17.81
C VAL A 282 -28.12 25.31 -18.68
N GLY A 283 -27.30 24.35 -19.12
CA GLY A 283 -26.15 24.62 -19.99
C GLY A 283 -24.89 25.06 -19.25
N TYR A 284 -24.83 24.91 -17.92
CA TYR A 284 -23.57 25.07 -17.18
C TYR A 284 -22.53 24.04 -17.65
N ASP A 285 -21.26 24.45 -17.79
CA ASP A 285 -20.20 23.58 -18.32
C ASP A 285 -20.07 22.32 -17.48
N HIS A 286 -20.29 21.14 -18.08
CA HIS A 286 -20.18 19.86 -17.39
C HIS A 286 -18.81 19.64 -16.73
N LYS A 287 -17.72 20.24 -17.25
CA LYS A 287 -16.41 20.19 -16.58
C LYS A 287 -16.39 20.84 -15.20
N TYR A 288 -17.31 21.76 -14.93
CA TYR A 288 -17.47 22.48 -13.66
C TYR A 288 -18.73 22.08 -12.90
N VAL A 289 -19.28 20.91 -13.21
CA VAL A 289 -20.29 20.24 -12.40
C VAL A 289 -19.59 19.27 -11.46
N TYR A 290 -19.87 19.38 -10.17
CA TYR A 290 -19.27 18.55 -9.12
C TYR A 290 -20.33 17.69 -8.45
N SER A 291 -20.22 16.37 -8.58
CA SER A 291 -21.15 15.37 -8.04
C SER A 291 -20.70 14.80 -6.69
N HIS A 292 -19.46 15.08 -6.28
CA HIS A 292 -18.89 14.62 -5.01
C HIS A 292 -18.08 15.74 -4.36
N PHE A 293 -17.90 15.67 -3.04
CA PHE A 293 -16.90 16.47 -2.33
C PHE A 293 -15.52 15.84 -2.53
N GLY A 294 -14.94 16.08 -3.71
CA GLY A 294 -13.67 15.47 -4.10
C GLY A 294 -12.43 16.24 -3.65
N TYR A 295 -11.30 15.70 -4.09
CA TYR A 295 -9.94 16.10 -3.76
C TYR A 295 -9.15 16.35 -5.05
N ASN A 296 -7.85 16.66 -4.95
CA ASN A 296 -6.93 16.57 -6.09
C ASN A 296 -5.78 15.64 -5.72
N LEU A 297 -5.96 14.34 -5.98
CA LEU A 297 -5.02 13.30 -5.55
C LEU A 297 -4.27 12.65 -6.72
N LYS A 298 -4.29 13.28 -7.91
CA LYS A 298 -3.58 12.78 -9.10
C LYS A 298 -2.06 12.81 -8.88
N ALA A 299 -1.36 11.82 -9.43
CA ALA A 299 0.09 11.87 -9.60
C ALA A 299 0.47 12.67 -10.86
N THR A 300 1.73 13.08 -10.91
CA THR A 300 2.37 13.66 -12.11
C THR A 300 2.80 12.56 -13.08
N ASP A 301 2.98 12.91 -14.36
CA ASP A 301 3.48 11.92 -15.33
C ASP A 301 4.92 11.50 -15.02
N MET A 302 5.72 12.37 -14.39
CA MET A 302 7.08 12.07 -13.96
C MET A 302 7.10 10.94 -12.92
N GLN A 303 6.16 10.96 -11.95
CA GLN A 303 5.99 9.85 -11.00
C GLN A 303 5.62 8.57 -11.74
N ALA A 304 4.66 8.64 -12.65
CA ALA A 304 4.20 7.48 -13.42
C ALA A 304 5.33 6.89 -14.30
N ALA A 305 6.21 7.73 -14.85
CA ALA A 305 7.35 7.34 -15.68
C ALA A 305 8.33 6.43 -14.91
N VAL A 306 8.61 6.73 -13.64
CA VAL A 306 9.38 5.85 -12.74
C VAL A 306 8.64 4.54 -12.53
N GLY A 307 7.33 4.61 -12.29
CA GLY A 307 6.47 3.45 -12.11
C GLY A 307 6.49 2.49 -13.30
N CYS A 308 6.43 2.99 -14.53
CA CYS A 308 6.50 2.18 -15.74
C CYS A 308 7.82 1.39 -15.85
N ALA A 309 8.95 2.02 -15.47
CA ALA A 309 10.25 1.35 -15.45
C ALA A 309 10.32 0.28 -14.35
N GLN A 310 9.83 0.60 -13.14
CA GLN A 310 9.82 -0.32 -12.01
C GLN A 310 8.92 -1.54 -12.22
N LEU A 311 7.73 -1.35 -12.82
CA LEU A 311 6.76 -2.43 -13.03
C LEU A 311 7.32 -3.55 -13.93
N LYS A 312 8.18 -3.21 -14.90
CA LYS A 312 8.86 -4.18 -15.77
C LYS A 312 9.78 -5.13 -14.98
N LYS A 313 10.34 -4.65 -13.86
CA LYS A 313 11.27 -5.40 -12.99
C LYS A 313 10.55 -6.11 -11.85
N PHE A 314 9.31 -5.71 -11.57
CA PHE A 314 8.59 -6.06 -10.36
C PHE A 314 8.52 -7.57 -10.07
N PRO A 315 8.29 -8.48 -11.04
CA PRO A 315 8.31 -9.92 -10.76
C PRO A 315 9.59 -10.40 -10.07
N SER A 316 10.76 -9.90 -10.49
CA SER A 316 12.05 -10.26 -9.86
C SER A 316 12.20 -9.72 -8.43
N PHE A 317 11.51 -8.61 -8.10
CA PHE A 317 11.51 -8.07 -6.74
C PHE A 317 10.73 -8.96 -5.78
N VAL A 318 9.63 -9.55 -6.24
CA VAL A 318 8.85 -10.52 -5.47
C VAL A 318 9.69 -11.77 -5.18
N GLU A 319 10.30 -12.34 -6.23
CA GLU A 319 11.17 -13.52 -6.10
C GLU A 319 12.31 -13.28 -5.09
N ARG A 320 12.98 -12.11 -5.18
CA ARG A 320 14.08 -11.79 -4.27
C ARG A 320 13.61 -11.60 -2.83
N ARG A 321 12.44 -10.98 -2.60
CA ARG A 321 11.87 -10.84 -1.25
C ARG A 321 11.53 -12.19 -0.63
N ILE A 322 10.96 -13.11 -1.41
CA ILE A 322 10.67 -14.48 -0.97
C ILE A 322 11.96 -15.23 -0.63
N HIS A 323 12.98 -15.15 -1.48
CA HIS A 323 14.30 -15.73 -1.20
C HIS A 323 14.89 -15.19 0.10
N ASN A 324 14.94 -13.86 0.25
CA ASN A 324 15.54 -13.20 1.40
C ASN A 324 14.83 -13.59 2.72
N PHE A 325 13.49 -13.64 2.69
CA PHE A 325 12.70 -14.08 3.83
C PHE A 325 13.01 -15.53 4.21
N ASN A 326 13.02 -16.44 3.24
CA ASN A 326 13.29 -17.86 3.49
C ASN A 326 14.71 -18.07 4.03
N TYR A 327 15.69 -17.34 3.50
CA TYR A 327 17.06 -17.36 3.99
C TYR A 327 17.14 -16.94 5.45
N LEU A 328 16.55 -15.79 5.82
CA LEU A 328 16.56 -15.33 7.22
C LEU A 328 15.80 -16.28 8.14
N LYS A 329 14.67 -16.83 7.69
CA LYS A 329 13.91 -17.81 8.46
C LYS A 329 14.74 -19.06 8.77
N GLU A 330 15.48 -19.56 7.79
CA GLU A 330 16.40 -20.69 7.98
C GLU A 330 17.57 -20.32 8.89
N ALA A 331 18.20 -19.16 8.64
CA ALA A 331 19.35 -18.69 9.38
C ALA A 331 19.02 -18.42 10.86
N LEU A 332 17.78 -18.07 11.20
CA LEU A 332 17.32 -17.81 12.57
C LEU A 332 16.79 -19.05 13.29
N LYS A 333 16.79 -20.23 12.67
CA LYS A 333 16.48 -21.48 13.38
C LYS A 333 17.39 -21.67 14.59
N GLY A 334 16.83 -22.22 15.66
CA GLY A 334 17.47 -22.40 16.96
C GLY A 334 17.31 -21.19 17.90
N THR A 335 16.62 -20.13 17.48
CA THR A 335 16.31 -18.96 18.34
C THR A 335 14.88 -19.00 18.89
N GLU A 336 14.12 -20.06 18.57
CA GLU A 336 12.69 -20.16 18.88
C GLU A 336 12.40 -20.33 20.38
N ASP A 337 13.39 -20.61 21.21
CA ASP A 337 13.25 -20.55 22.68
C ASP A 337 13.07 -19.10 23.18
N LYS A 338 13.65 -18.13 22.47
CA LYS A 338 13.65 -16.70 22.81
C LYS A 338 12.78 -15.84 21.87
N LEU A 339 12.58 -16.27 20.63
CA LEU A 339 11.89 -15.51 19.60
C LEU A 339 10.70 -16.29 19.02
N ILE A 340 9.74 -15.56 18.48
CA ILE A 340 8.66 -16.08 17.64
C ILE A 340 8.92 -15.55 16.23
N LEU A 341 9.18 -16.47 15.31
CA LEU A 341 9.45 -16.17 13.90
C LEU A 341 8.15 -16.08 13.10
N PRO A 342 8.10 -15.29 12.01
CA PRO A 342 6.87 -15.04 11.25
C PRO A 342 6.43 -16.27 10.44
N GLU A 343 5.12 -16.44 10.31
CA GLU A 343 4.50 -17.48 9.50
C GLU A 343 3.59 -16.91 8.42
N ALA A 344 3.69 -17.47 7.22
CA ALA A 344 2.79 -17.15 6.13
C ALA A 344 1.35 -17.58 6.49
N CYS A 345 0.36 -16.79 6.07
CA CYS A 345 -1.02 -17.23 6.12
C CYS A 345 -1.20 -18.51 5.29
N ALA A 346 -2.10 -19.39 5.73
CA ALA A 346 -2.41 -20.61 4.99
C ALA A 346 -2.91 -20.26 3.57
N ASN A 347 -2.57 -21.11 2.60
CA ASN A 347 -2.93 -20.93 1.18
C ASN A 347 -2.38 -19.63 0.55
N SER A 348 -1.27 -19.09 1.08
CA SER A 348 -0.67 -17.87 0.55
C SER A 348 0.78 -18.04 0.14
N LYS A 349 1.23 -17.17 -0.76
CA LYS A 349 2.64 -16.92 -1.09
C LYS A 349 2.91 -15.43 -0.87
N PRO A 350 3.32 -15.03 0.35
CA PRO A 350 3.54 -13.63 0.69
C PRO A 350 4.71 -13.02 -0.09
N SER A 351 4.47 -11.85 -0.66
CA SER A 351 5.53 -10.96 -1.15
C SER A 351 6.00 -10.11 0.03
N TRP A 352 6.88 -10.65 0.86
CA TRP A 352 7.23 -10.05 2.15
C TRP A 352 7.80 -8.63 2.04
N PHE A 353 7.19 -7.69 2.78
CA PHE A 353 7.72 -6.34 2.94
C PHE A 353 8.90 -6.32 3.92
N GLY A 354 8.74 -7.05 5.04
CA GLY A 354 9.68 -7.13 6.15
C GLY A 354 9.62 -8.48 6.86
N PHE A 355 10.62 -8.76 7.70
CA PHE A 355 10.70 -9.97 8.52
C PHE A 355 10.38 -9.63 9.97
N LEU A 356 9.17 -9.96 10.43
CA LEU A 356 8.61 -9.57 11.72
C LEU A 356 8.86 -10.60 12.82
N ILE A 357 9.43 -10.16 13.94
CA ILE A 357 9.91 -11.00 15.04
C ILE A 357 9.28 -10.53 16.35
N THR A 358 8.75 -11.46 17.13
CA THR A 358 8.26 -11.16 18.49
C THR A 358 9.15 -11.81 19.55
N CYS A 359 9.57 -11.02 20.54
CA CYS A 359 10.32 -11.51 21.68
C CYS A 359 9.39 -12.35 22.60
N LYS A 360 9.87 -13.51 23.05
CA LYS A 360 9.18 -14.29 24.08
C LYS A 360 9.41 -13.68 25.46
N GLU A 361 8.65 -14.16 26.43
CA GLU A 361 8.80 -13.76 27.83
C GLU A 361 10.26 -13.94 28.30
N GLY A 362 10.78 -12.95 29.02
CA GLY A 362 12.18 -12.90 29.47
C GLY A 362 13.15 -12.21 28.50
N VAL A 363 12.74 -11.92 27.25
CA VAL A 363 13.56 -11.19 26.27
C VAL A 363 13.09 -9.74 26.15
N ASP A 364 13.94 -8.78 26.53
CA ASP A 364 13.65 -7.36 26.43
C ASP A 364 13.87 -6.87 24.98
N ARG A 365 12.76 -6.63 24.27
CA ARG A 365 12.75 -6.14 22.88
C ARG A 365 13.55 -4.85 22.70
N ASN A 366 13.53 -3.93 23.66
CA ASN A 366 14.24 -2.65 23.51
C ASN A 366 15.76 -2.85 23.61
N LYS A 367 16.21 -3.67 24.56
CA LYS A 367 17.65 -4.03 24.66
C LYS A 367 18.12 -4.79 23.43
N LEU A 368 17.34 -5.78 22.99
CA LEU A 368 17.66 -6.58 21.82
C LEU A 368 17.78 -5.71 20.56
N VAL A 369 16.81 -4.82 20.32
CA VAL A 369 16.83 -3.90 19.18
C VAL A 369 18.03 -2.95 19.25
N GLN A 370 18.33 -2.38 20.41
CA GLN A 370 19.50 -1.49 20.58
C GLN A 370 20.81 -2.21 20.25
N GLU A 371 20.94 -3.47 20.66
CA GLU A 371 22.13 -4.29 20.38
C GLU A 371 22.22 -4.72 18.91
N ILE A 372 21.09 -5.00 18.26
CA ILE A 372 21.04 -5.26 16.81
C ILE A 372 21.44 -4.00 16.02
N GLU A 373 20.92 -2.83 16.41
CA GLU A 373 21.25 -1.57 15.73
C GLU A 373 22.69 -1.11 15.99
N SER A 374 23.27 -1.41 17.17
CA SER A 374 24.68 -1.13 17.47
C SER A 374 25.63 -1.89 16.54
N ARG A 375 25.15 -3.00 15.96
CA ARG A 375 25.84 -3.85 14.98
C ARG A 375 25.55 -3.47 13.53
N GLY A 376 24.86 -2.36 13.29
CA GLY A 376 24.61 -1.80 11.97
C GLY A 376 23.36 -2.34 11.27
N VAL A 377 22.56 -3.19 11.91
CA VAL A 377 21.33 -3.74 11.32
C VAL A 377 20.15 -2.88 11.74
N GLN A 378 19.52 -2.22 10.77
CA GLN A 378 18.39 -1.35 11.05
C GLN A 378 17.11 -2.15 11.36
N THR A 379 16.43 -1.78 12.43
CA THR A 379 15.17 -2.38 12.86
C THR A 379 14.01 -1.39 12.78
N ARG A 380 12.78 -1.89 12.86
CA ARG A 380 11.57 -1.06 12.95
C ARG A 380 10.56 -1.72 13.88
N MET A 381 9.76 -0.91 14.57
CA MET A 381 8.57 -1.41 15.25
C MET A 381 7.47 -1.68 14.21
N LEU A 382 6.45 -2.48 14.56
CA LEU A 382 5.29 -2.68 13.68
C LEU A 382 4.42 -1.42 13.62
N PHE A 383 4.88 -0.41 12.89
CA PHE A 383 4.16 0.83 12.63
C PHE A 383 3.65 1.50 13.92
N ALA A 384 2.34 1.60 14.09
CA ALA A 384 1.73 2.16 15.27
C ALA A 384 1.78 1.24 16.50
N GLY A 385 2.02 -0.07 16.33
CA GLY A 385 1.88 -1.05 17.40
C GLY A 385 0.42 -1.20 17.80
N ASN A 386 -0.09 -0.29 18.63
CA ASN A 386 -1.53 -0.16 18.93
C ASN A 386 -1.99 1.28 18.64
N LEU A 387 -2.69 1.48 17.52
CA LEU A 387 -3.24 2.78 17.13
C LEU A 387 -4.03 3.46 18.26
N THR A 388 -4.82 2.70 19.01
CA THR A 388 -5.67 3.25 20.08
C THR A 388 -4.90 3.87 21.23
N LYS A 389 -3.58 3.63 21.34
CA LYS A 389 -2.69 4.19 22.37
C LYS A 389 -1.95 5.45 21.92
N HIS A 390 -2.06 5.84 20.65
CA HIS A 390 -1.39 7.04 20.14
C HIS A 390 -2.06 8.33 20.61
N PRO A 391 -1.32 9.47 20.63
CA PRO A 391 -1.86 10.77 21.03
C PRO A 391 -3.09 11.23 20.23
N CYS A 392 -3.19 10.87 18.95
CA CYS A 392 -4.36 11.23 18.11
C CYS A 392 -5.67 10.56 18.58
N PHE A 393 -5.59 9.53 19.43
CA PHE A 393 -6.75 8.89 20.06
C PHE A 393 -7.09 9.46 21.45
N ASP A 394 -6.31 10.39 22.01
CA ASP A 394 -6.49 10.88 23.39
C ASP A 394 -7.90 11.43 23.64
N GLN A 395 -8.42 12.24 22.72
CA GLN A 395 -9.76 12.83 22.83
C GLN A 395 -10.87 11.77 22.73
N MET A 396 -10.68 10.77 21.87
CA MET A 396 -11.62 9.65 21.75
C MET A 396 -11.62 8.78 23.01
N ARG A 397 -10.43 8.51 23.58
CA ARG A 397 -10.31 7.81 24.86
C ARG A 397 -10.94 8.58 26.01
N ALA A 398 -10.71 9.89 26.10
CA ALA A 398 -11.28 10.73 27.15
C ALA A 398 -12.82 10.83 27.05
N SER A 399 -13.37 10.87 25.83
CA SER A 399 -14.81 10.96 25.62
C SER A 399 -15.53 9.61 25.60
N GLY A 400 -14.81 8.50 25.45
CA GLY A 400 -15.36 7.16 25.25
C GLY A 400 -16.13 7.00 23.93
N LYS A 401 -15.87 7.87 22.94
CA LYS A 401 -16.58 7.91 21.64
C LYS A 401 -15.58 7.96 20.49
N GLY A 402 -16.03 7.55 19.30
CA GLY A 402 -15.27 7.68 18.05
C GLY A 402 -14.66 6.38 17.53
N TYR A 403 -14.59 5.33 18.34
CA TYR A 403 -14.24 3.98 17.91
C TYR A 403 -14.82 2.94 18.87
N ARG A 404 -14.80 1.66 18.46
CA ARG A 404 -15.16 0.52 19.32
C ARG A 404 -14.05 -0.51 19.32
N ILE A 405 -13.92 -1.26 20.41
CA ILE A 405 -13.08 -2.46 20.49
C ILE A 405 -14.03 -3.63 20.72
N ALA A 406 -13.93 -4.67 19.90
CA ALA A 406 -14.67 -5.91 20.06
C ALA A 406 -13.75 -6.97 20.71
N GLY A 407 -14.00 -7.29 21.97
CA GLY A 407 -13.13 -8.16 22.76
C GLY A 407 -11.99 -7.40 23.45
N SER A 408 -10.78 -7.98 23.44
CA SER A 408 -9.55 -7.33 23.91
C SER A 408 -8.59 -7.08 22.73
N LEU A 409 -7.51 -6.34 22.98
CA LEU A 409 -6.43 -6.07 22.03
C LEU A 409 -5.09 -6.58 22.59
N GLU A 410 -5.11 -7.77 23.18
CA GLU A 410 -3.97 -8.33 23.92
C GLU A 410 -2.78 -8.63 23.02
N ASN A 411 -3.00 -9.25 21.85
CA ASN A 411 -1.95 -9.51 20.89
C ASN A 411 -1.46 -8.21 20.24
N THR A 412 -2.36 -7.25 19.99
CA THR A 412 -2.00 -5.91 19.53
C THR A 412 -1.11 -5.18 20.56
N ASP A 413 -1.45 -5.21 21.85
CA ASP A 413 -0.63 -4.62 22.91
C ASP A 413 0.72 -5.36 23.05
N ARG A 414 0.72 -6.69 22.91
CA ARG A 414 1.95 -7.49 22.85
C ARG A 414 2.82 -7.10 21.68
N ILE A 415 2.26 -6.88 20.49
CA ILE A 415 2.99 -6.43 19.31
C ILE A 415 3.66 -5.09 19.56
N MET A 416 2.93 -4.12 20.12
CA MET A 416 3.48 -2.82 20.47
C MET A 416 4.67 -2.93 21.45
N LYS A 417 4.62 -3.89 22.36
CA LYS A 417 5.59 -4.07 23.45
C LYS A 417 6.80 -4.95 23.08
N ASP A 418 6.60 -5.99 22.28
CA ASP A 418 7.56 -7.10 22.18
C ASP A 418 7.96 -7.43 20.73
N THR A 419 7.42 -6.72 19.73
CA THR A 419 7.64 -7.02 18.31
C THR A 419 8.46 -5.94 17.59
N PHE A 420 9.33 -6.37 16.68
CA PHE A 420 10.08 -5.53 15.74
C PHE A 420 10.30 -6.28 14.43
N TRP A 421 10.67 -5.60 13.35
CA TRP A 421 11.01 -6.22 12.07
C TRP A 421 12.29 -5.67 11.47
N ILE A 422 12.87 -6.47 10.58
CA ILE A 422 14.06 -6.15 9.78
C ILE A 422 13.76 -6.33 8.28
N GLY A 423 14.65 -5.82 7.43
CA GLY A 423 14.42 -5.82 5.98
C GLY A 423 14.55 -7.18 5.30
N VAL A 424 13.83 -7.35 4.20
CA VAL A 424 13.99 -8.45 3.22
C VAL A 424 13.96 -7.93 1.78
N TYR A 425 14.21 -6.64 1.57
CA TYR A 425 14.02 -5.98 0.28
C TYR A 425 15.03 -6.45 -0.80
N PRO A 426 14.75 -6.26 -2.10
CA PRO A 426 15.52 -6.90 -3.18
C PRO A 426 17.00 -6.54 -3.26
N GLY A 427 17.43 -5.43 -2.65
CA GLY A 427 18.83 -5.00 -2.68
C GLY A 427 19.74 -5.69 -1.68
N MET A 428 19.20 -6.55 -0.80
CA MET A 428 19.99 -7.31 0.17
C MET A 428 20.68 -8.50 -0.49
N THR A 429 21.98 -8.70 -0.21
CA THR A 429 22.73 -9.90 -0.61
C THR A 429 22.68 -10.95 0.50
N ASP A 430 23.00 -12.20 0.18
CA ASP A 430 22.96 -13.30 1.16
C ASP A 430 23.97 -13.07 2.29
N GLU A 431 25.10 -12.40 2.03
CA GLU A 431 26.06 -11.98 3.06
C GLU A 431 25.48 -10.94 4.02
N MET A 432 24.65 -10.01 3.53
CA MET A 432 23.93 -9.07 4.39
C MET A 432 22.93 -9.82 5.27
N LEU A 433 22.16 -10.76 4.69
CA LEU A 433 21.18 -11.55 5.43
C LEU A 433 21.84 -12.40 6.52
N GLN A 434 22.99 -13.02 6.23
CA GLN A 434 23.76 -13.76 7.22
C GLN A 434 24.25 -12.83 8.34
N ALA A 435 24.79 -11.66 8.01
CA ALA A 435 25.23 -10.69 9.01
C ALA A 435 24.06 -10.19 9.89
N MET A 436 22.86 -10.07 9.33
CA MET A 436 21.65 -9.76 10.09
C MET A 436 21.28 -10.88 11.06
N ALA A 437 21.29 -12.13 10.60
CA ALA A 437 21.00 -13.28 11.45
C ALA A 437 22.05 -13.44 12.58
N ASP A 438 23.32 -13.26 12.27
CA ASP A 438 24.41 -13.29 13.26
C ASP A 438 24.24 -12.18 14.30
N ALA A 439 23.92 -10.95 13.87
CA ALA A 439 23.68 -9.84 14.79
C ALA A 439 22.52 -10.13 15.76
N ILE A 440 21.45 -10.77 15.29
CA ILE A 440 20.32 -11.17 16.14
C ILE A 440 20.73 -12.26 17.13
N LYS A 441 21.40 -13.32 16.66
CA LYS A 441 21.85 -14.43 17.52
C LYS A 441 22.82 -13.97 18.59
N ASP A 442 23.78 -13.12 18.21
CA ASP A 442 24.74 -12.55 19.14
C ASP A 442 24.05 -11.67 20.19
N ALA A 443 23.05 -10.87 19.78
CA ALA A 443 22.32 -10.00 20.69
C ALA A 443 21.37 -10.74 21.65
N LEU A 444 21.07 -12.02 21.37
CA LEU A 444 20.29 -12.89 22.25
C LEU A 444 21.14 -13.59 23.32
N ASN A 445 22.47 -13.67 23.13
CA ASN A 445 23.41 -14.27 24.07
C ASN A 445 23.89 -13.24 25.09
#